data_AF-A0A2G4G3G9-F1
#
_entry.id   AF-A0A2G4G3G9-F1
#
_cell.length_a   1.000
_cell.length_b   1.000
_cell.length_c   1.000
_cell.angle_alpha   90.00
_cell.angle_beta   90.00
_cell.angle_gamma   90.00
#
_symmetry.space_group_name_H-M   'P 1'
#
loop_
_entity.id
_entity.type
_entity.pdbx_description
1 polymer ?
#
loop_
_entity_poly.entity_id
_entity_poly.type
_entity_poly.pdbx_seq_one_letter_code
_entity_poly.pdbx_strand_id
1 'polypeptide(L)'
;CGELDVDGLRGDIVTNRAARALAAFEGRTEVDENDVARVVACCLRHRLRKDPLETIDTGDRVVKVFCKVFERADSSDRSAFELALAA
;
A
#
# COMPACT_ATOMS: atom_id res chain seq x y z
N CYS A 1 6.10 1.85 -6.29
CA CYS A 1 6.58 3.00 -5.50
C CYS A 1 6.93 4.23 -6.34
N GLY A 2 7.39 4.09 -7.60
CA GLY A 2 7.74 5.24 -8.45
C GLY A 2 6.63 6.29 -8.62
N GLU A 3 5.38 5.88 -8.87
CA GLU A 3 4.23 6.80 -8.98
C GLU A 3 3.94 7.61 -7.70
N LEU A 4 4.45 7.17 -6.54
CA LEU A 4 4.27 7.85 -5.25
C LEU A 4 5.46 8.75 -4.88
N ASP A 5 6.49 8.83 -5.73
CA ASP A 5 7.71 9.61 -5.48
C ASP A 5 8.37 9.27 -4.13
N VAL A 6 8.41 7.98 -3.78
CA VAL A 6 9.07 7.48 -2.57
C VAL A 6 10.58 7.48 -2.78
N ASP A 7 11.32 8.07 -1.83
CA ASP A 7 12.78 8.12 -1.91
C ASP A 7 13.42 6.73 -1.73
N GLY A 8 14.14 6.30 -2.78
CA GLY A 8 14.93 5.08 -2.82
C GLY A 8 14.09 3.79 -2.81
N LEU A 9 14.77 2.65 -2.69
CA LEU A 9 14.17 1.31 -2.85
C LEU A 9 13.64 0.69 -1.55
N ARG A 10 13.73 1.42 -0.43
CA ARG A 10 13.37 0.87 0.88
C ARG A 10 11.86 0.61 0.98
N GLY A 11 11.04 1.41 0.31
CA GLY A 11 9.59 1.19 0.23
C GLY A 11 9.27 -0.13 -0.46
N ASP A 12 9.91 -0.41 -1.58
CA ASP A 12 9.72 -1.62 -2.38
C ASP A 12 10.11 -2.89 -1.60
N ILE A 13 11.28 -2.87 -0.96
CA ILE A 13 11.79 -4.01 -0.16
C ILE A 13 10.86 -4.31 1.02
N VAL A 14 10.41 -3.28 1.74
CA VAL A 14 9.54 -3.44 2.91
C VAL A 14 8.17 -3.96 2.49
N THR A 15 7.59 -3.41 1.42
CA THR A 15 6.28 -3.84 0.91
C THR A 15 6.30 -5.31 0.49
N ASN A 16 7.35 -5.75 -0.22
CA ASN A 16 7.49 -7.15 -0.65
C ASN A 16 7.64 -8.10 0.56
N ARG A 17 8.45 -7.72 1.55
CA ARG A 17 8.60 -8.50 2.79
C ARG A 17 7.32 -8.59 3.59
N ALA A 18 6.57 -7.49 3.70
CA ALA A 18 5.30 -7.45 4.42
C ALA A 18 4.25 -8.33 3.73
N ALA A 19 4.14 -8.27 2.40
CA ALA A 19 3.20 -9.11 1.64
C ALA A 19 3.53 -10.61 1.79
N ARG A 20 4.81 -10.97 1.73
CA ARG A 20 5.26 -12.35 1.99
C ARG A 20 4.98 -12.81 3.41
N ALA A 21 5.18 -11.92 4.40
CA ALA A 21 4.88 -12.23 5.79
C ALA A 21 3.38 -12.44 6.00
N LEU A 22 2.52 -11.66 5.33
CA LEU A 22 1.07 -11.81 5.38
C LEU A 22 0.62 -13.14 4.74
N ALA A 23 1.14 -13.46 3.55
CA ALA A 23 0.85 -14.75 2.91
C ALA A 23 1.26 -15.93 3.80
N ALA A 24 2.46 -15.88 4.39
CA ALA A 24 2.95 -16.91 5.30
C ALA A 24 2.12 -16.98 6.61
N PHE A 25 1.70 -15.84 7.15
CA PHE A 25 0.82 -15.77 8.32
C PHE A 25 -0.53 -16.46 8.06
N GLU A 26 -1.04 -16.39 6.83
CA GLU A 26 -2.26 -17.06 6.39
C GLU A 26 -2.03 -18.49 5.88
N GLY A 27 -0.84 -19.05 6.07
CA GLY A 27 -0.50 -20.42 5.68
C GLY A 27 -0.34 -20.64 4.18
N ARG A 28 -0.25 -19.57 3.38
CA ARG A 28 -0.01 -19.62 1.93
C ARG A 28 1.49 -19.49 1.62
N THR A 29 1.90 -20.05 0.49
CA THR A 29 3.29 -19.98 -0.01
C THR A 29 3.47 -18.99 -1.15
N GLU A 30 2.38 -18.53 -1.74
CA GLU A 30 2.36 -17.57 -2.84
C GLU A 30 1.67 -16.28 -2.40
N VAL A 31 2.25 -15.15 -2.82
CA VAL A 31 1.73 -13.81 -2.56
C VAL A 31 0.72 -13.46 -3.64
N ASP A 32 -0.44 -13.00 -3.22
CA ASP A 32 -1.49 -12.46 -4.09
C ASP A 32 -1.42 -10.92 -4.10
N GLU A 33 -1.97 -10.29 -5.13
CA GLU A 33 -2.14 -8.83 -5.19
C GLU A 33 -2.92 -8.28 -3.99
N ASN A 34 -3.86 -9.05 -3.44
CA ASN A 34 -4.61 -8.67 -2.24
C ASN A 34 -3.73 -8.58 -0.99
N ASP A 35 -2.65 -9.37 -0.90
CA ASP A 35 -1.70 -9.25 0.20
C ASP A 35 -0.96 -7.91 0.13
N VAL A 36 -0.57 -7.53 -1.08
CA VAL A 36 0.10 -6.25 -1.33
C VAL A 36 -0.86 -5.10 -1.00
N ALA A 37 -2.11 -5.17 -1.45
CA ALA A 37 -3.14 -4.17 -1.16
C ALA A 37 -3.31 -3.94 0.35
N ARG A 38 -3.33 -5.01 1.14
CA ARG A 38 -3.52 -4.93 2.59
C ARG A 38 -2.36 -4.28 3.33
N VAL A 39 -1.12 -4.43 2.85
CA VAL A 39 0.08 -3.93 3.56
C VAL A 39 0.62 -2.61 3.01
N VAL A 40 0.29 -2.23 1.77
CA VAL A 40 0.96 -1.14 1.03
C VAL A 40 0.82 0.22 1.72
N ALA A 41 -0.36 0.59 2.23
CA ALA A 41 -0.55 1.88 2.88
C ALA A 41 0.19 1.97 4.22
N CYS A 42 0.24 0.90 5.02
CA CYS A 42 1.10 0.83 6.20
C CYS A 42 2.59 1.02 5.86
N CYS A 43 3.05 0.42 4.76
CA CYS A 43 4.45 0.47 4.35
C CYS A 43 4.88 1.83 3.78
N LEU A 44 3.97 2.53 3.08
CA LEU A 44 4.32 3.70 2.27
C LEU A 44 3.82 5.04 2.83
N ARG A 45 2.72 5.10 3.59
CA ARG A 45 2.09 6.38 4.02
C ARG A 45 3.06 7.37 4.67
N HIS A 46 3.99 6.86 5.47
CA HIS A 46 4.99 7.63 6.21
C HIS A 46 6.27 7.94 5.39
N ARG A 47 6.33 7.47 4.15
CA ARG A 47 7.44 7.66 3.21
C ARG A 47 7.10 8.61 2.07
N LEU A 48 5.84 9.04 1.98
CA LEU A 48 5.41 10.02 1.00
C LEU A 48 5.91 11.40 1.39
N ARG A 49 6.42 12.15 0.42
CA ARG A 49 6.58 13.60 0.56
C ARG A 49 5.21 14.25 0.48
N LYS A 50 4.86 15.03 1.51
CA LYS A 50 3.61 15.77 1.57
C LYS A 50 3.86 17.23 1.21
N ASP A 51 3.11 17.73 0.23
CA ASP A 51 3.04 19.17 -0.02
C ASP A 51 2.18 19.81 1.10
N PRO A 52 2.64 20.89 1.75
CA PRO A 52 1.85 21.59 2.77
C PRO A 52 0.45 22.02 2.31
N LEU A 53 0.22 22.18 1.01
CA LEU A 53 -1.06 22.56 0.40
C LEU A 53 -1.95 21.35 0.08
N GLU A 54 -1.46 20.12 0.21
CA GLU A 54 -2.21 18.91 -0.08
C GLU A 54 -3.16 18.55 1.07
N THR A 55 -4.47 18.58 0.79
CA THR A 55 -5.54 18.28 1.76
C THR A 55 -5.90 16.79 1.85
N ILE A 56 -5.35 15.96 0.96
CA ILE A 56 -5.62 14.52 0.90
C ILE A 56 -4.78 13.81 1.98
N ASP A 57 -5.36 12.79 2.62
CA ASP A 57 -4.61 11.93 3.52
C ASP A 57 -3.57 11.09 2.75
N THR A 58 -2.36 10.95 3.30
CA THR A 58 -1.28 10.21 2.63
C THR A 58 -1.61 8.72 2.47
N GLY A 59 -2.42 8.13 3.36
CA GLY A 59 -2.93 6.76 3.20
C GLY A 59 -3.87 6.64 2.02
N ASP A 60 -4.85 7.56 1.90
CA ASP A 60 -5.79 7.60 0.78
C ASP A 60 -5.07 7.79 -0.57
N ARG A 61 -4.01 8.61 -0.60
CA ARG A 61 -3.17 8.76 -1.80
C ARG A 61 -2.50 7.45 -2.21
N VAL A 62 -1.96 6.69 -1.25
CA VAL A 62 -1.35 5.38 -1.54
C VAL A 62 -2.38 4.42 -2.13
N VAL A 63 -3.57 4.34 -1.52
CA VAL A 63 -4.66 3.48 -2.00
C VAL A 63 -5.07 3.85 -3.43
N LYS A 64 -5.26 5.14 -3.71
CA LYS A 64 -5.65 5.63 -5.04
C LYS A 64 -4.62 5.28 -6.11
N VAL A 65 -3.32 5.48 -5.81
CA VAL A 65 -2.25 5.14 -6.76
C VAL A 65 -2.13 3.63 -6.92
N PHE A 66 -2.30 2.84 -5.85
CA PHE A 66 -2.32 1.39 -5.92
C PHE A 66 -3.43 0.88 -6.85
N CYS A 67 -4.68 1.34 -6.67
CA CYS A 67 -5.79 0.94 -7.54
C CYS A 67 -5.55 1.34 -9.01
N LYS A 68 -4.93 2.50 -9.26
CA LYS A 68 -4.55 2.94 -10.60
C LYS A 68 -3.50 2.00 -11.23
N VAL A 69 -2.47 1.61 -10.49
CA VAL A 69 -1.36 0.78 -11.01
C VAL A 69 -1.78 -0.67 -11.24
N PHE A 70 -2.65 -1.21 -10.37
CA PHE A 70 -3.17 -2.58 -10.45
C PHE A 70 -4.51 -2.68 -11.21
N GLU A 71 -4.93 -1.61 -11.89
CA GLU A 71 -6.17 -1.56 -12.69
C GLU A 71 -7.43 -2.05 -11.94
N ARG A 72 -7.55 -1.73 -10.64
CA ARG A 72 -8.66 -2.16 -9.77
C ARG A 72 -9.82 -1.14 -9.80
N ALA A 73 -11.05 -1.64 -9.86
CA ALA A 73 -12.26 -0.82 -9.78
C ALA A 73 -12.52 -0.30 -8.35
N ASP A 74 -12.72 1.01 -8.26
CA ASP A 74 -13.10 1.84 -7.09
C ASP A 74 -12.28 1.73 -5.78
N SER A 75 -11.77 2.89 -5.34
CA SER A 75 -11.10 3.09 -4.04
C SER A 75 -12.07 3.22 -2.86
N SER A 76 -13.38 3.05 -3.08
CA SER A 76 -14.40 3.20 -2.02
C SER A 76 -14.52 1.96 -1.13
N ASP A 77 -14.19 0.78 -1.65
CA ASP A 77 -14.17 -0.44 -0.85
C ASP A 77 -12.86 -0.56 -0.07
N ARG A 78 -12.92 -0.13 1.18
CA ARG A 78 -11.78 -0.12 2.12
C ARG A 78 -11.51 -1.48 2.75
N SER A 79 -12.39 -2.47 2.57
CA SER A 79 -12.24 -3.81 3.16
C SER A 79 -10.94 -4.48 2.69
N ALA A 80 -10.59 -4.28 1.41
CA ALA A 80 -9.37 -4.80 0.81
C ALA A 80 -8.07 -4.15 1.37
N PHE A 81 -8.18 -3.04 2.11
CA PHE A 81 -7.06 -2.28 2.68
C PHE A 81 -7.06 -2.26 4.22
N GLU A 82 -7.87 -3.10 4.88
CA GLU A 82 -8.15 -3.01 6.33
C GLU A 82 -6.91 -3.09 7.24
N LEU A 83 -5.84 -3.78 6.85
CA LEU A 83 -4.57 -3.79 7.60
C LEU A 83 -3.86 -2.42 7.59
N ALA A 84 -4.22 -1.53 6.66
CA ALA A 84 -3.57 -0.24 6.45
C ALA A 84 -4.21 0.94 7.21
N LEU A 85 -5.43 0.76 7.72
CA LEU A 85 -6.24 1.81 8.37
C LEU A 85 -6.53 1.57 9.86
N ALA A 86 -6.15 0.41 10.41
CA ALA A 86 -6.32 0.08 11.83
C ALA A 86 -5.27 0.72 12.77
N ALA A 87 -4.38 1.59 12.27
CA ALA A 87 -3.24 2.17 12.98
C ALA A 87 -3.11 3.68 12.81
#